data_AF-A0A2P6V3J4-F1
#
_entry.id   AF-A0A2P6V3J4-F1
#
_cell.length_a   1.000
_cell.length_b   1.000
_cell.length_c   1.000
_cell.angle_alpha   90.00
_cell.angle_beta   90.00
_cell.angle_gamma   90.00
#
_symmetry.space_group_name_H-M   'P 1'
#
loop_
_entity.id
_entity.type
_entity.pdbx_description
1 polymer ?
#
loop_
_entity_poly.entity_id
_entity_poly.type
_entity_poly.pdbx_seq_one_letter_code
_entity_poly.pdbx_strand_id
1 'polypeptide(L)'
;MDLTAHSRFFDALVDLVPARHYLEGAEDKVVNLKYMKKSARDEARAAFKQQHKAVKRAQLDPDTAKTTLELQKEAAAKQAAQQAANGAAESDDDSEGGGSDSGSDGEGGERQQQQQPGRDGLQVGQLAIASKPASREELRERLQKKLEEMRKQRKAEEAASKAADAKAWREKSLQEGRNKVAGAAGGGQKRKGGEQQAQQQQQGQKQQQQQQQQQKKRQRQSDGGEGDALAFNKLDFGSDPRQQRKKAKKQSKQQLLETAQEKQTAAADLGATEEGKAQLQKEAWGAALQRAKGDKVFDDPRLLKKSMKKEAKMKAKKAAVWQDRLKHQAQEQKAKQQKRKDNIDTRVKAKQDRRKQKRENKLLRAGFEGRKAGFIATPGKAAAAGGST
;
A
#
# COMPACT_ATOMS: atom_id res chain seq x y z
N MET A 1 55.50 -17.85 -23.74
CA MET A 1 54.12 -17.32 -23.63
C MET A 1 53.27 -18.44 -23.10
N ASP A 2 52.87 -18.36 -21.83
CA ASP A 2 52.23 -19.47 -21.12
C ASP A 2 50.74 -19.54 -21.49
N LEU A 3 50.31 -20.59 -22.21
CA LEU A 3 48.91 -20.72 -22.68
C LEU A 3 47.93 -20.72 -21.50
N THR A 4 48.33 -21.29 -20.38
CA THR A 4 47.57 -21.35 -19.14
C THR A 4 47.25 -19.96 -18.57
N ALA A 5 48.18 -19.00 -18.73
CA ALA A 5 47.98 -17.62 -18.29
C ALA A 5 46.98 -16.88 -19.18
N HIS A 6 46.99 -17.15 -20.49
CA HIS A 6 46.01 -16.59 -21.41
C HIS A 6 44.60 -17.12 -21.14
N SER A 7 44.44 -18.43 -20.90
CA SER A 7 43.13 -19.00 -20.54
C SER A 7 42.55 -18.33 -19.29
N ARG A 8 43.35 -18.17 -18.24
CA ARG A 8 42.94 -17.46 -17.01
C ARG A 8 42.53 -16.00 -17.26
N PHE A 9 43.23 -15.30 -18.15
CA PHE A 9 42.91 -13.93 -18.51
C PHE A 9 41.55 -13.84 -19.21
N PHE A 10 41.26 -14.73 -20.16
CA PHE A 10 39.96 -14.79 -20.83
C PHE A 10 38.85 -15.19 -19.87
N ASP A 11 39.10 -16.13 -18.95
CA ASP A 11 38.12 -16.52 -17.93
C ASP A 11 37.73 -15.31 -17.05
N ALA A 12 38.72 -14.54 -16.59
CA ALA A 12 38.49 -13.32 -15.81
C ALA A 12 37.74 -12.23 -16.60
N LEU A 13 37.95 -12.16 -17.92
CA LEU A 13 37.25 -11.23 -18.80
C LEU A 13 35.76 -11.62 -18.94
N VAL A 14 35.48 -12.91 -19.08
CA VAL A 14 34.12 -13.45 -19.17
C VAL A 14 33.37 -13.28 -17.84
N ASP A 15 34.07 -13.33 -16.71
CA ASP A 15 33.48 -13.07 -15.39
C ASP A 15 33.08 -11.61 -15.15
N LEU A 16 33.71 -10.66 -15.85
CA LEU A 16 33.39 -9.23 -15.71
C LEU A 16 32.03 -8.87 -16.30
N VAL A 17 31.55 -9.66 -17.26
CA VAL A 17 30.27 -9.43 -17.93
C VAL A 17 29.18 -10.25 -17.24
N PRO A 18 28.06 -9.64 -16.78
CA PRO A 18 27.03 -10.37 -16.05
C PRO A 18 26.49 -11.58 -16.83
N ALA A 19 26.41 -12.74 -16.15
CA ALA A 19 25.94 -14.01 -16.74
C ALA A 19 24.55 -13.92 -17.41
N ARG A 20 23.75 -12.91 -17.04
CA ARG A 20 22.43 -12.63 -17.63
C ARG A 20 22.46 -12.42 -19.15
N HIS A 21 23.60 -11.99 -19.70
CA HIS A 21 23.74 -11.73 -21.13
C HIS A 21 24.13 -12.97 -21.94
N TYR A 22 24.61 -14.04 -21.28
CA TYR A 22 25.05 -15.27 -21.93
C TYR A 22 24.10 -16.45 -21.69
N LEU A 23 23.34 -16.44 -20.59
CA LEU A 23 22.48 -17.55 -20.19
C LEU A 23 21.01 -17.22 -20.46
N GLU A 24 20.47 -17.77 -21.55
CA GLU A 24 19.03 -17.76 -21.86
C GLU A 24 18.28 -18.59 -20.81
N GLY A 25 17.73 -17.90 -19.80
CA GLY A 25 17.10 -18.53 -18.63
C GLY A 25 17.37 -17.80 -17.32
N ALA A 26 18.29 -16.85 -17.30
CA ALA A 26 18.48 -15.91 -16.20
C ALA A 26 17.41 -14.79 -16.17
N GLU A 27 16.43 -14.84 -17.07
CA GLU A 27 15.24 -14.01 -17.05
C GLU A 27 14.22 -14.62 -16.08
N ASP A 28 13.91 -13.90 -15.01
CA ASP A 28 12.81 -14.25 -14.11
C ASP A 28 11.52 -14.34 -14.95
N LYS A 29 11.02 -15.56 -15.20
CA LYS A 29 9.73 -15.76 -15.87
C LYS A 29 8.66 -14.98 -15.12
N VAL A 30 8.25 -13.84 -15.65
CA VAL A 30 7.29 -12.95 -14.99
C VAL A 30 5.92 -13.59 -15.05
N VAL A 31 5.53 -14.28 -13.97
CA VAL A 31 4.20 -14.88 -13.88
C VAL A 31 3.16 -13.77 -13.79
N ASN A 32 2.24 -13.71 -14.75
CA ASN A 32 1.18 -12.71 -14.77
C ASN A 32 0.08 -13.03 -13.73
N LEU A 33 0.23 -12.47 -12.54
CA LEU A 33 -0.67 -12.66 -11.40
C LEU A 33 -2.09 -12.08 -11.60
N LYS A 34 -2.38 -11.41 -12.72
CA LYS A 34 -3.66 -10.71 -12.95
C LYS A 34 -4.83 -11.67 -13.20
N TYR A 35 -4.57 -12.80 -13.83
CA TYR A 35 -5.61 -13.75 -14.26
C TYR A 35 -5.73 -14.98 -13.35
N MET A 36 -4.97 -15.03 -12.26
CA MET A 36 -5.02 -16.11 -11.28
C MET A 36 -6.18 -15.95 -10.30
N LYS A 37 -6.76 -17.07 -9.86
CA LYS A 37 -7.75 -17.10 -8.77
C LYS A 37 -7.13 -16.53 -7.49
N LYS A 38 -7.93 -15.90 -6.63
CA LYS A 38 -7.42 -15.13 -5.48
C LYS A 38 -6.51 -15.94 -4.53
N SER A 39 -6.85 -17.20 -4.24
CA SER A 39 -6.02 -18.10 -3.42
C SER A 39 -4.66 -18.35 -4.06
N ALA A 40 -4.65 -18.81 -5.31
CA ALA A 40 -3.44 -19.05 -6.08
C ALA A 40 -2.56 -17.79 -6.20
N ARG A 41 -3.18 -16.61 -6.32
CA ARG A 41 -2.45 -15.34 -6.37
C ARG A 41 -1.75 -15.00 -5.05
N ASP A 42 -2.41 -15.25 -3.92
CA ASP A 42 -1.86 -14.95 -2.60
C ASP A 42 -0.74 -15.95 -2.23
N GLU A 43 -0.89 -17.22 -2.63
CA GLU A 43 0.15 -18.25 -2.55
C GLU A 43 1.35 -17.92 -3.43
N ALA A 44 1.14 -17.55 -4.70
CA ALA A 44 2.22 -17.14 -5.61
C ALA A 44 2.97 -15.91 -5.09
N ARG A 45 2.27 -14.95 -4.45
CA ARG A 45 2.91 -13.81 -3.78
C ARG A 45 3.71 -14.21 -2.55
N ALA A 46 3.26 -15.20 -1.79
CA ALA A 46 4.01 -15.72 -0.64
C ALA A 46 5.27 -16.45 -1.12
N ALA A 47 5.16 -17.30 -2.13
CA ALA A 47 6.27 -17.99 -2.77
C ALA A 47 7.29 -16.99 -3.33
N PHE A 48 6.86 -15.96 -4.07
CA PHE A 48 7.76 -14.93 -4.60
C PHE A 48 8.52 -14.18 -3.49
N LYS A 49 7.85 -13.87 -2.37
CA LYS A 49 8.51 -13.25 -1.21
C LYS A 49 9.53 -14.17 -0.55
N GLN A 50 9.24 -15.47 -0.46
CA GLN A 50 10.16 -16.45 0.10
C GLN A 50 11.37 -16.65 -0.81
N GLN A 51 11.14 -16.82 -2.12
CA GLN A 51 12.20 -16.91 -3.13
C GLN A 51 13.09 -15.67 -3.12
N HIS A 52 12.51 -14.46 -3.12
CA HIS A 52 13.29 -13.22 -3.07
C HIS A 52 14.12 -13.09 -1.78
N LYS A 53 13.62 -13.59 -0.64
CA LYS A 53 14.41 -13.66 0.60
C LYS A 53 15.55 -14.68 0.48
N ALA A 54 15.29 -15.85 -0.10
CA ALA A 54 16.29 -16.88 -0.30
C ALA A 54 17.41 -16.40 -1.24
N VAL A 55 17.06 -15.76 -2.37
CA VAL A 55 18.02 -15.16 -3.31
C VAL A 55 18.88 -14.12 -2.61
N LYS A 56 18.29 -13.26 -1.77
CA LYS A 56 19.08 -12.27 -1.00
C LYS A 56 20.00 -12.90 0.03
N ARG A 57 19.64 -14.04 0.61
CA ARG A 57 20.53 -14.78 1.52
C ARG A 57 21.69 -15.38 0.74
N ALA A 58 21.40 -16.11 -0.34
CA ALA A 58 22.41 -16.68 -1.23
C ALA A 58 23.32 -15.60 -1.88
N GLN A 59 22.81 -14.40 -2.15
CA GLN A 59 23.65 -13.30 -2.65
C GLN A 59 24.63 -12.78 -1.59
N LEU A 60 24.32 -12.93 -0.30
CA LEU A 60 25.14 -12.46 0.82
C LEU A 60 26.06 -13.56 1.39
N ASP A 61 25.89 -14.80 0.96
CA ASP A 61 26.71 -15.93 1.39
C ASP A 61 27.90 -16.10 0.41
N PRO A 62 29.16 -15.98 0.86
CA PRO A 62 30.34 -16.00 -0.02
C PRO A 62 30.56 -17.36 -0.67
N ASP A 63 30.14 -18.45 -0.02
CA ASP A 63 30.28 -19.83 -0.53
C ASP A 63 29.32 -20.14 -1.68
N THR A 64 28.27 -19.33 -1.88
CA THR A 64 27.29 -19.51 -2.96
C THR A 64 27.52 -18.60 -4.16
N ALA A 65 28.54 -17.73 -4.12
CA ALA A 65 28.91 -16.88 -5.24
C ALA A 65 29.60 -17.72 -6.33
N LYS A 66 28.93 -17.89 -7.48
CA LYS A 66 29.43 -18.65 -8.64
C LYS A 66 29.93 -17.71 -9.73
N THR A 67 30.99 -18.13 -10.43
CA THR A 67 31.52 -17.42 -11.61
C THR A 67 30.59 -17.60 -12.82
N THR A 68 30.73 -16.77 -13.85
CA THR A 68 29.84 -16.83 -15.02
C THR A 68 30.07 -18.13 -15.80
N LEU A 69 31.33 -18.58 -15.86
CA LEU A 69 31.72 -19.86 -16.44
C LEU A 69 31.19 -21.06 -15.67
N GLU A 70 31.18 -21.02 -14.33
CA GLU A 70 30.57 -22.07 -13.51
C GLU A 70 29.06 -22.16 -13.77
N LEU A 71 28.38 -21.02 -13.89
CA LEU A 71 26.96 -20.98 -14.25
C LEU A 71 26.72 -21.53 -15.66
N GLN A 72 27.63 -21.29 -16.61
CA GLN A 72 27.55 -21.84 -17.96
C GLN A 72 27.78 -23.36 -17.97
N LYS A 73 28.77 -23.87 -17.22
CA LYS A 73 28.99 -25.31 -17.05
C LYS A 73 27.81 -25.99 -16.37
N GLU A 74 27.23 -25.37 -15.35
CA GLU A 74 26.02 -25.86 -14.67
C GLU A 74 24.81 -25.86 -15.61
N ALA A 75 24.65 -24.81 -16.42
CA ALA A 75 23.58 -24.74 -17.42
C ALA A 75 23.74 -25.82 -18.50
N ALA A 76 24.95 -26.00 -19.03
CA ALA A 76 25.26 -27.05 -19.99
C ALA A 76 25.05 -28.45 -19.40
N ALA A 77 25.46 -28.69 -18.15
CA ALA A 77 25.20 -29.95 -17.46
C ALA A 77 23.70 -30.20 -17.24
N LYS A 78 22.93 -29.15 -16.89
CA LYS A 78 21.46 -29.24 -16.78
C LYS A 78 20.80 -29.52 -18.13
N GLN A 79 21.27 -28.90 -19.20
CA GLN A 79 20.78 -29.16 -20.56
C GLN A 79 21.11 -30.58 -21.00
N ALA A 80 22.34 -31.06 -20.79
CA ALA A 80 22.73 -32.43 -21.08
C ALA A 80 21.94 -33.45 -20.25
N ALA A 81 21.68 -33.18 -18.97
CA ALA A 81 20.83 -34.01 -18.13
C ALA A 81 19.36 -34.01 -18.59
N GLN A 82 18.84 -32.87 -19.03
CA GLN A 82 17.49 -32.76 -19.61
C GLN A 82 17.40 -33.51 -20.96
N GLN A 83 18.45 -33.44 -21.78
CA GLN A 83 18.54 -34.18 -23.03
C GLN A 83 18.65 -35.70 -22.78
N ALA A 84 19.42 -36.14 -21.80
CA ALA A 84 19.50 -37.55 -21.40
C ALA A 84 18.17 -38.06 -20.80
N ALA A 85 17.46 -37.22 -20.05
CA ALA A 85 16.14 -37.56 -19.50
C ALA A 85 15.04 -37.61 -20.58
N ASN A 86 15.12 -36.76 -21.60
CA ASN A 86 14.20 -36.78 -22.74
C ASN A 86 14.57 -37.84 -23.79
N GLY A 87 15.85 -38.19 -23.94
CA GLY A 87 16.35 -39.21 -24.86
C GLY A 87 16.18 -40.65 -24.37
N ALA A 88 15.73 -40.86 -23.13
CA ALA A 88 15.35 -42.19 -22.64
C ALA A 88 13.91 -42.61 -23.02
N ALA A 89 13.17 -41.75 -23.73
CA ALA A 89 11.79 -42.00 -24.16
C ALA A 89 11.63 -42.21 -25.68
N GLU A 90 12.71 -42.16 -26.45
CA GLU A 90 12.66 -42.40 -27.89
C GLU A 90 14.00 -43.01 -28.36
N SER A 91 14.11 -44.32 -28.21
CA SER A 91 15.10 -45.13 -28.90
C SER A 91 14.39 -46.32 -29.52
N ASP A 92 13.91 -46.15 -30.75
CA ASP A 92 13.95 -47.24 -31.72
C ASP A 92 14.04 -46.68 -33.14
N ASP A 93 14.82 -47.40 -33.92
CA ASP A 93 15.05 -47.34 -35.36
C ASP A 93 16.06 -46.35 -35.96
N ASP A 94 16.91 -46.99 -36.76
CA ASP A 94 18.22 -46.65 -37.26
C ASP A 94 18.09 -46.51 -38.79
N SER A 95 18.53 -45.40 -39.38
CA SER A 95 19.08 -45.44 -40.75
C SER A 95 19.69 -44.10 -41.15
N GLU A 96 20.97 -44.15 -41.52
CA GLU A 96 21.62 -43.14 -42.33
C GLU A 96 20.99 -43.02 -43.74
N GLY A 97 21.11 -41.85 -44.35
CA GLY A 97 20.77 -41.64 -45.75
C GLY A 97 20.91 -40.17 -46.19
N GLY A 98 22.02 -39.87 -46.87
CA GLY A 98 22.23 -38.58 -47.55
C GLY A 98 21.54 -38.47 -48.92
N GLY A 99 21.52 -37.25 -49.47
CA GLY A 99 21.08 -36.90 -50.83
C GLY A 99 19.77 -36.09 -50.82
N SER A 100 19.80 -34.77 -51.05
CA SER A 100 19.87 -34.08 -52.35
C SER A 100 18.53 -34.00 -53.11
N ASP A 101 18.11 -32.74 -53.31
CA ASP A 101 17.41 -32.18 -54.47
C ASP A 101 15.89 -32.39 -54.69
N SER A 102 15.33 -31.32 -55.28
CA SER A 102 14.11 -31.21 -56.08
C SER A 102 12.77 -31.03 -55.38
N GLY A 103 12.19 -29.85 -55.60
CA GLY A 103 10.79 -29.58 -55.35
C GLY A 103 9.88 -30.08 -56.46
N SER A 104 8.58 -30.15 -56.16
CA SER A 104 7.50 -29.95 -57.10
C SER A 104 6.17 -29.86 -56.34
N ASP A 105 5.32 -28.96 -56.82
CA ASP A 105 3.94 -28.66 -56.46
C ASP A 105 3.00 -29.87 -56.27
N GLY A 106 1.91 -29.66 -55.51
CA GLY A 106 0.71 -30.51 -55.61
C GLY A 106 -0.19 -30.63 -54.38
N GLU A 107 -0.98 -29.59 -54.13
CA GLU A 107 -2.32 -29.51 -53.48
C GLU A 107 -2.89 -30.60 -52.53
N GLY A 108 -3.56 -30.12 -51.47
CA GLY A 108 -4.82 -30.70 -50.95
C GLY A 108 -4.98 -30.74 -49.43
N GLY A 109 -5.75 -29.81 -48.83
CA GLY A 109 -6.18 -29.97 -47.41
C GLY A 109 -6.57 -28.71 -46.61
N GLU A 110 -7.52 -27.93 -47.14
CA GLU A 110 -8.58 -27.18 -46.42
C GLU A 110 -8.26 -26.39 -45.12
N ARG A 111 -8.01 -25.07 -45.28
CA ARG A 111 -8.26 -24.06 -44.23
C ARG A 111 -9.57 -23.34 -44.51
N GLN A 112 -10.56 -23.49 -43.63
CA GLN A 112 -11.77 -22.65 -43.67
C GLN A 112 -11.46 -21.25 -43.11
N GLN A 113 -11.26 -20.29 -44.02
CA GLN A 113 -11.48 -18.86 -43.78
C GLN A 113 -12.85 -18.50 -44.34
N GLN A 114 -13.76 -17.99 -43.49
CA GLN A 114 -14.95 -17.29 -43.99
C GLN A 114 -14.61 -15.80 -44.11
N GLN A 115 -14.59 -15.34 -45.36
CA GLN A 115 -14.49 -13.95 -45.76
C GLN A 115 -15.84 -13.24 -45.58
N GLN A 116 -15.76 -11.93 -45.42
CA GLN A 116 -16.85 -10.98 -45.61
C GLN A 116 -17.32 -11.00 -47.08
N PRO A 117 -18.58 -10.63 -47.37
CA PRO A 117 -18.89 -9.94 -48.61
C PRO A 117 -19.14 -8.45 -48.37
N GLY A 118 -18.83 -7.70 -49.42
CA GLY A 118 -18.71 -6.26 -49.43
C GLY A 118 -20.02 -5.50 -49.54
N ARG A 119 -19.82 -4.18 -49.49
CA ARG A 119 -20.76 -3.07 -49.59
C ARG A 119 -21.73 -3.16 -50.77
N ASP A 120 -23.00 -2.92 -50.48
CA ASP A 120 -23.97 -2.32 -51.40
C ASP A 120 -24.75 -1.21 -50.71
N GLY A 121 -24.86 -0.07 -51.40
CA GLY A 121 -26.04 0.79 -51.45
C GLY A 121 -26.53 1.49 -50.16
N LEU A 122 -26.52 2.82 -50.18
CA LEU A 122 -27.42 3.63 -49.37
C LEU A 122 -28.88 3.17 -49.60
N GLN A 123 -29.51 2.58 -48.58
CA GLN A 123 -30.96 2.61 -48.42
C GLN A 123 -31.28 3.30 -47.11
N VAL A 124 -31.56 4.60 -47.24
CA VAL A 124 -32.26 5.38 -46.23
C VAL A 124 -33.62 4.71 -46.06
N GLY A 125 -33.79 3.96 -44.98
CA GLY A 125 -35.07 3.37 -44.63
C GLY A 125 -36.11 4.47 -44.49
N GLN A 126 -37.03 4.52 -45.45
CA GLN A 126 -38.24 5.31 -45.40
C GLN A 126 -39.03 4.86 -44.15
N LEU A 127 -38.91 5.60 -43.04
CA LEU A 127 -39.80 5.44 -41.90
C LEU A 127 -41.19 5.89 -42.35
N ALA A 128 -42.04 4.90 -42.65
CA ALA A 128 -43.46 5.09 -42.80
C ALA A 128 -44.02 5.64 -41.48
N ILE A 129 -44.24 6.96 -41.42
CA ILE A 129 -44.99 7.63 -40.35
C ILE A 129 -46.46 7.37 -40.63
N ALA A 130 -46.94 6.20 -40.21
CA ALA A 130 -48.34 5.84 -40.28
C ALA A 130 -48.80 5.22 -38.96
N SER A 131 -48.73 6.01 -37.88
CA SER A 131 -49.67 5.97 -36.75
C SER A 131 -49.40 7.15 -35.83
N LYS A 132 -50.46 7.70 -35.23
CA LYS A 132 -50.51 8.86 -34.31
C LYS A 132 -49.26 9.05 -33.43
N PRO A 133 -48.79 10.30 -33.16
CA PRO A 133 -47.63 10.53 -32.33
C PRO A 133 -47.91 10.01 -30.91
N ALA A 134 -47.16 8.99 -30.49
CA ALA A 134 -47.19 8.46 -29.13
C ALA A 134 -46.99 9.62 -28.15
N SER A 135 -47.84 9.69 -27.11
CA SER A 135 -47.75 10.76 -26.13
C SER A 135 -46.36 10.78 -25.48
N ARG A 136 -45.89 11.95 -25.03
CA ARG A 136 -44.56 12.10 -24.40
C ARG A 136 -44.35 11.11 -23.25
N GLU A 137 -45.43 10.73 -22.59
CA GLU A 137 -45.46 9.77 -21.49
C GLU A 137 -45.24 8.35 -21.99
N GLU A 138 -45.93 7.93 -23.06
CA GLU A 138 -45.71 6.63 -23.71
C GLU A 138 -44.27 6.46 -24.22
N LEU A 139 -43.66 7.53 -24.74
CA LEU A 139 -42.24 7.53 -25.15
C LEU A 139 -41.29 7.34 -23.95
N ARG A 140 -41.59 7.96 -22.81
CA ARG A 140 -40.81 7.81 -21.57
C ARG A 140 -40.97 6.41 -20.99
N GLU A 141 -42.18 5.88 -20.98
CA GLU A 141 -42.44 4.51 -20.54
C GLU A 141 -41.77 3.49 -21.45
N ARG A 142 -41.81 3.69 -22.77
CA ARG A 142 -41.10 2.83 -23.72
C ARG A 142 -39.59 2.89 -23.53
N LEU A 143 -39.03 4.07 -23.25
CA LEU A 143 -37.62 4.23 -22.92
C LEU A 143 -37.26 3.53 -21.60
N GLN A 144 -38.09 3.67 -20.56
CA GLN A 144 -37.89 3.01 -19.27
C GLN A 144 -37.95 1.49 -19.41
N LYS A 145 -38.96 0.96 -20.10
CA LYS A 145 -39.07 -0.48 -20.43
C LYS A 145 -37.85 -0.98 -21.20
N LYS A 146 -37.37 -0.23 -22.21
CA LYS A 146 -36.14 -0.55 -22.96
C LYS A 146 -34.90 -0.53 -22.07
N LEU A 147 -34.79 0.44 -21.15
CA LEU A 147 -33.67 0.52 -20.20
C LEU A 147 -33.71 -0.61 -19.18
N GLU A 148 -34.88 -1.01 -18.71
CA GLU A 148 -35.09 -2.14 -17.82
C GLU A 148 -34.77 -3.47 -18.52
N GLU A 149 -35.20 -3.64 -19.76
CA GLU A 149 -34.84 -4.78 -20.60
C GLU A 149 -33.32 -4.87 -20.77
N MET A 150 -32.65 -3.75 -21.10
CA MET A 150 -31.19 -3.67 -21.20
C MET A 150 -30.47 -3.85 -19.85
N ARG A 151 -31.12 -3.57 -18.72
CA ARG A 151 -30.59 -3.85 -17.37
C ARG A 151 -30.73 -5.33 -17.03
N LYS A 152 -31.86 -5.96 -17.39
CA LYS A 152 -32.11 -7.40 -17.24
C LYS A 152 -31.19 -8.23 -18.13
N GLN A 153 -31.03 -7.86 -19.40
CA GLN A 153 -30.09 -8.51 -20.34
C GLN A 153 -28.64 -8.44 -19.85
N ARG A 154 -28.24 -7.33 -19.21
CA ARG A 154 -26.91 -7.17 -18.60
C ARG A 154 -26.80 -7.74 -17.19
N LYS A 155 -27.85 -8.38 -16.66
CA LYS A 155 -27.92 -8.89 -15.28
C LYS A 155 -27.49 -7.86 -14.23
N ALA A 156 -27.80 -6.58 -14.47
CA ALA A 156 -27.33 -5.47 -13.64
C ALA A 156 -27.91 -5.54 -12.21
N GLU A 157 -29.14 -6.02 -12.07
CA GLU A 157 -29.78 -6.24 -10.76
C GLU A 157 -29.16 -7.43 -10.02
N GLU A 158 -28.76 -8.50 -10.73
CA GLU A 158 -28.05 -9.64 -10.15
C GLU A 158 -26.62 -9.26 -9.71
N ALA A 159 -25.97 -8.36 -10.45
CA ALA A 159 -24.69 -7.78 -10.05
C ALA A 159 -24.85 -6.83 -8.85
N ALA A 160 -25.94 -6.08 -8.77
CA ALA A 160 -26.25 -5.20 -7.65
C ALA A 160 -26.63 -5.98 -6.39
N SER A 161 -27.42 -7.05 -6.49
CA SER A 161 -27.76 -7.93 -5.37
C SER A 161 -26.51 -8.66 -4.85
N LYS A 162 -25.69 -9.25 -5.73
CA LYS A 162 -24.39 -9.84 -5.34
C LYS A 162 -23.45 -8.82 -4.68
N ALA A 163 -23.48 -7.56 -5.12
CA ALA A 163 -22.70 -6.49 -4.49
C ALA A 163 -23.26 -6.09 -3.11
N ALA A 164 -24.58 -6.14 -2.92
CA ALA A 164 -25.22 -5.92 -1.62
C ALA A 164 -24.93 -7.07 -0.65
N ASP A 165 -25.05 -8.32 -1.11
CA ASP A 165 -24.73 -9.53 -0.33
C ASP A 165 -23.25 -9.55 0.08
N ALA A 166 -22.34 -9.16 -0.82
CA ALA A 166 -20.92 -9.04 -0.52
C ALA A 166 -20.63 -7.95 0.53
N LYS A 167 -21.41 -6.85 0.56
CA LYS A 167 -21.31 -5.81 1.59
C LYS A 167 -21.85 -6.31 2.93
N ALA A 168 -23.02 -6.97 2.93
CA ALA A 168 -23.62 -7.54 4.12
C ALA A 168 -22.72 -8.62 4.76
N TRP A 169 -22.12 -9.50 3.95
CA TRP A 169 -21.14 -10.49 4.43
C TRP A 169 -19.90 -9.84 5.06
N ARG A 170 -19.42 -8.74 4.48
CA ARG A 170 -18.26 -8.00 4.98
C ARG A 170 -18.56 -7.29 6.31
N GLU A 171 -19.74 -6.72 6.43
CA GLU A 171 -20.21 -6.09 7.66
C GLU A 171 -20.39 -7.12 8.78
N LYS A 172 -21.04 -8.25 8.48
CA LYS A 172 -21.18 -9.38 9.41
C LYS A 172 -19.83 -9.92 9.89
N SER A 173 -18.86 -10.09 8.97
CA SER A 173 -17.49 -10.52 9.32
C SER A 173 -16.77 -9.50 10.21
N LEU A 174 -16.93 -8.19 9.97
CA LEU A 174 -16.38 -7.15 10.85
C LEU A 174 -17.02 -7.18 12.24
N GLN A 175 -18.34 -7.40 12.31
CA GLN A 175 -19.08 -7.51 13.57
C GLN A 175 -18.66 -8.75 14.36
N GLU A 176 -18.49 -9.90 13.72
CA GLU A 176 -17.97 -11.12 14.35
C GLU A 176 -16.53 -10.93 14.85
N GLY A 177 -15.67 -10.25 14.07
CA GLY A 177 -14.32 -9.89 14.52
C GLY A 177 -14.34 -8.96 15.74
N ARG A 178 -15.25 -7.99 15.75
CA ARG A 178 -15.44 -7.03 16.86
C ARG A 178 -16.00 -7.73 18.11
N ASN A 179 -16.90 -8.69 17.94
CA ASN A 179 -17.46 -9.51 19.03
C ASN A 179 -16.43 -10.51 19.58
N LYS A 180 -15.54 -11.08 18.76
CA LYS A 180 -14.43 -11.92 19.23
C LYS A 180 -13.41 -11.13 20.05
N VAL A 181 -13.09 -9.90 19.65
CA VAL A 181 -12.20 -9.01 20.42
C VAL A 181 -12.88 -8.53 21.71
N ALA A 182 -14.20 -8.29 21.68
CA ALA A 182 -14.97 -7.97 22.89
C ALA A 182 -15.09 -9.17 23.85
N GLY A 183 -15.27 -10.39 23.33
CA GLY A 183 -15.31 -11.63 24.10
C GLY A 183 -13.95 -12.01 24.72
N ALA A 184 -12.85 -11.77 23.99
CA ALA A 184 -11.49 -11.95 24.51
C ALA A 184 -11.11 -10.91 25.59
N ALA A 185 -11.79 -9.76 25.62
CA ALA A 185 -11.63 -8.75 26.67
C ALA A 185 -12.53 -9.00 27.90
N GLY A 186 -13.55 -9.86 27.80
CA GLY A 186 -14.50 -10.17 28.88
C GLY A 186 -14.32 -11.56 29.53
N GLY A 187 -13.59 -12.48 28.90
CA GLY A 187 -13.39 -13.85 29.38
C GLY A 187 -12.17 -14.00 30.31
N GLY A 188 -12.35 -13.72 31.60
CA GLY A 188 -11.40 -14.13 32.63
C GLY A 188 -11.42 -15.64 32.83
N GLN A 189 -10.56 -16.38 32.12
CA GLN A 189 -10.27 -17.78 32.44
C GLN A 189 -8.76 -17.99 32.65
N LYS A 190 -8.46 -18.27 33.92
CA LYS A 190 -7.22 -18.69 34.55
C LYS A 190 -6.26 -19.45 33.62
N ARG A 191 -5.06 -18.87 33.41
CA ARG A 191 -3.81 -19.64 33.33
C ARG A 191 -3.00 -19.28 34.58
N LYS A 192 -3.16 -20.09 35.63
CA LYS A 192 -2.28 -20.09 36.81
C LYS A 192 -1.07 -20.97 36.45
N GLY A 193 0.12 -20.39 36.47
CA GLY A 193 1.40 -21.10 36.34
C GLY A 193 2.43 -20.27 35.59
N GLY A 194 3.19 -19.43 36.31
CA GLY A 194 4.31 -18.70 35.71
C GLY A 194 4.72 -17.39 36.39
N GLU A 195 4.04 -16.92 37.43
CA GLU A 195 4.23 -15.55 37.96
C GLU A 195 5.20 -15.43 39.14
N GLN A 196 6.12 -16.39 39.34
CA GLN A 196 7.11 -16.32 40.42
C GLN A 196 8.58 -16.21 39.96
N GLN A 197 8.87 -16.26 38.65
CA GLN A 197 10.25 -16.08 38.14
C GLN A 197 10.52 -14.72 37.47
N ALA A 198 9.50 -13.92 37.17
CA ALA A 198 9.66 -12.65 36.46
C ALA A 198 9.84 -11.41 37.37
N GLN A 199 9.58 -11.51 38.69
CA GLN A 199 9.67 -10.37 39.61
C GLN A 199 11.04 -10.20 40.28
N GLN A 200 11.95 -11.17 40.18
CA GLN A 200 13.28 -11.06 40.79
C GLN A 200 14.36 -10.45 39.86
N GLN A 201 14.12 -10.38 38.55
CA GLN A 201 15.08 -9.81 37.59
C GLN A 201 14.88 -8.30 37.31
N GLN A 202 13.76 -7.69 37.73
CA GLN A 202 13.50 -6.26 37.49
C GLN A 202 13.92 -5.32 38.63
N GLN A 203 14.31 -5.84 39.80
CA GLN A 203 14.81 -5.00 40.90
C GLN A 203 16.33 -4.79 40.86
N GLY A 204 17.10 -5.67 40.21
CA GLY A 204 18.56 -5.52 40.06
C GLY A 204 19.01 -4.45 39.05
N GLN A 205 18.19 -4.13 38.04
CA GLN A 205 18.58 -3.17 37.00
C GLN A 205 18.29 -1.70 37.35
N LYS A 206 17.46 -1.43 38.38
CA LYS A 206 17.13 -0.06 38.79
C LYS A 206 18.13 0.58 39.76
N GLN A 207 18.99 -0.20 40.41
CA GLN A 207 20.03 0.33 41.30
C GLN A 207 21.34 0.67 40.55
N GLN A 208 21.62 0.08 39.38
CA GLN A 208 22.80 0.44 38.57
C GLN A 208 22.63 1.73 37.75
N GLN A 209 21.39 2.17 37.45
CA GLN A 209 21.16 3.40 36.70
C GLN A 209 21.21 4.69 37.54
N GLN A 210 21.17 4.60 38.88
CA GLN A 210 21.27 5.79 39.74
C GLN A 210 22.70 6.13 40.16
N GLN A 211 23.63 5.16 40.19
CA GLN A 211 25.05 5.44 40.49
C GLN A 211 25.82 6.03 39.29
N GLN A 212 25.43 5.73 38.04
CA GLN A 212 26.09 6.30 36.85
C GLN A 212 25.72 7.78 36.57
N GLN A 213 24.62 8.29 37.14
CA GLN A 213 24.22 9.69 36.94
C GLN A 213 24.92 10.67 37.89
N GLN A 214 25.49 10.20 39.01
CA GLN A 214 26.23 11.06 39.94
C GLN A 214 27.69 11.25 39.54
N GLN A 215 28.30 10.31 38.81
CA GLN A 215 29.66 10.48 38.27
C GLN A 215 29.70 11.44 37.07
N LYS A 216 28.62 11.53 36.28
CA LYS A 216 28.51 12.45 35.12
C LYS A 216 28.41 13.94 35.49
N LYS A 217 28.16 14.27 36.76
CA LYS A 217 28.04 15.66 37.22
C LYS A 217 29.34 16.25 37.76
N ARG A 218 30.39 15.45 37.96
CA ARG A 218 31.71 15.91 38.42
C ARG A 218 32.76 16.12 37.31
N GLN A 219 32.47 15.71 36.07
CA GLN A 219 33.35 15.89 34.89
C GLN A 219 32.87 17.00 33.93
N ARG A 220 32.25 18.07 34.45
CA ARG A 220 31.90 19.27 33.63
C ARG A 220 32.70 20.53 34.01
N GLN A 221 33.80 20.38 34.75
CA GLN A 221 34.66 21.48 35.18
C GLN A 221 36.15 21.06 35.16
N SER A 222 36.64 20.70 33.98
CA SER A 222 38.04 20.55 33.54
C SER A 222 37.90 19.83 32.20
N ASP A 223 38.41 20.23 31.06
CA ASP A 223 39.64 20.94 30.77
C ASP A 223 39.55 21.27 29.26
N GLY A 224 40.19 22.37 28.83
CA GLY A 224 40.31 22.69 27.43
C GLY A 224 41.36 21.78 26.79
N GLY A 225 40.97 20.97 25.82
CA GLY A 225 41.91 20.12 25.10
C GLY A 225 41.30 19.55 23.83
N GLU A 226 41.93 19.84 22.70
CA GLU A 226 41.66 19.27 21.39
C GLU A 226 41.65 17.73 21.47
N GLY A 227 40.52 17.14 21.11
CA GLY A 227 40.35 15.69 21.07
C GLY A 227 38.98 15.34 20.53
N ASP A 228 38.96 14.78 19.32
CA ASP A 228 37.78 14.37 18.57
C ASP A 228 36.92 13.37 19.37
N ALA A 229 35.92 13.88 20.08
CA ALA A 229 34.98 13.09 20.85
C ALA A 229 33.83 12.65 19.94
N LEU A 230 33.95 11.43 19.40
CA LEU A 230 32.93 10.74 18.59
C LEU A 230 31.61 10.62 19.36
N ALA A 231 30.73 11.61 19.19
CA ALA A 231 29.38 11.62 19.73
C ALA A 231 28.48 10.71 18.89
N PHE A 232 28.27 9.48 19.34
CA PHE A 232 27.48 8.40 18.69
C PHE A 232 25.99 8.73 18.39
N ASN A 233 25.53 9.96 18.60
CA ASN A 233 24.16 10.42 18.30
C ASN A 233 24.11 11.75 17.51
N LYS A 234 25.24 12.23 16.99
CA LYS A 234 25.29 13.29 15.98
C LYS A 234 25.92 12.68 14.74
N LEU A 235 25.10 12.03 13.94
CA LEU A 235 25.46 11.69 12.58
C LEU A 235 25.48 13.00 11.79
N ASP A 236 26.63 13.67 11.80
CA ASP A 236 26.86 14.84 10.96
C ASP A 236 27.24 14.30 9.57
N PHE A 237 26.28 14.32 8.64
CA PHE A 237 26.59 14.11 7.24
C PHE A 237 27.37 15.35 6.79
N GLY A 238 28.70 15.29 6.95
CA GLY A 238 29.60 16.37 6.57
C GLY A 238 29.15 16.98 5.25
N SER A 239 29.01 18.31 5.22
CA SER A 239 28.56 18.97 4.00
C SER A 239 29.63 18.79 2.95
N ASP A 240 29.44 17.81 2.05
CA ASP A 240 30.24 17.69 0.85
C ASP A 240 30.20 19.06 0.14
N PRO A 241 31.34 19.75 -0.08
CA PRO A 241 31.39 21.05 -0.72
C PRO A 241 30.76 21.04 -2.12
N ARG A 242 30.58 19.87 -2.74
CA ARG A 242 29.81 19.69 -3.99
C ARG A 242 28.30 19.89 -3.83
N GLN A 243 27.74 19.71 -2.63
CA GLN A 243 26.31 19.88 -2.36
C GLN A 243 25.91 21.30 -1.93
N GLN A 244 26.88 22.19 -1.70
CA GLN A 244 26.61 23.56 -1.23
C GLN A 244 26.20 24.54 -2.34
N ARG A 245 26.23 24.16 -3.63
CA ARG A 245 25.63 24.99 -4.69
C ARG A 245 24.11 24.97 -4.51
N LYS A 246 23.59 25.91 -3.72
CA LYS A 246 22.16 26.20 -3.60
C LYS A 246 21.66 26.46 -5.02
N LYS A 247 20.98 25.46 -5.60
CA LYS A 247 20.30 25.63 -6.88
C LYS A 247 19.39 26.85 -6.73
N ALA A 248 19.54 27.82 -7.64
CA ALA A 248 18.72 29.03 -7.63
C ALA A 248 17.24 28.62 -7.48
N LYS A 249 16.54 29.25 -6.53
CA LYS A 249 15.13 28.96 -6.30
C LYS A 249 14.37 29.31 -7.57
N LYS A 250 13.67 28.34 -8.15
CA LYS A 250 12.77 28.59 -9.27
C LYS A 250 11.70 29.59 -8.82
N GLN A 251 11.29 30.47 -9.72
CA GLN A 251 10.19 31.41 -9.47
C GLN A 251 8.94 30.65 -8.99
N SER A 252 8.15 31.29 -8.13
CA SER A 252 6.90 30.70 -7.67
C SER A 252 5.90 30.61 -8.82
N LYS A 253 5.02 29.59 -8.83
CA LYS A 253 4.01 29.43 -9.89
C LYS A 253 3.07 30.63 -10.02
N GLN A 254 2.94 31.45 -8.98
CA GLN A 254 2.21 32.72 -9.00
C GLN A 254 2.97 33.76 -9.83
N GLN A 255 4.27 33.95 -9.58
CA GLN A 255 5.13 34.83 -10.38
C GLN A 255 5.21 34.39 -11.84
N LEU A 256 5.29 33.08 -12.10
CA LEU A 256 5.22 32.57 -13.48
C LEU A 256 3.88 32.87 -14.16
N LEU A 257 2.79 32.91 -13.39
CA LEU A 257 1.47 33.21 -13.93
C LEU A 257 1.32 34.69 -14.24
N GLU A 258 1.83 35.55 -13.36
CA GLU A 258 1.86 37.01 -13.55
C GLU A 258 2.71 37.36 -14.78
N THR A 259 3.95 36.89 -14.83
CA THR A 259 4.82 37.09 -16.00
C THR A 259 4.24 36.51 -17.29
N ALA A 260 3.57 35.35 -17.24
CA ALA A 260 2.88 34.79 -18.42
C ALA A 260 1.69 35.65 -18.86
N GLN A 261 0.95 36.27 -17.93
CA GLN A 261 -0.15 37.18 -18.26
C GLN A 261 0.38 38.49 -18.84
N GLU A 262 1.42 39.07 -18.24
CA GLU A 262 2.09 40.27 -18.75
C GLU A 262 2.65 40.07 -20.16
N LYS A 263 3.30 38.92 -20.41
CA LYS A 263 3.75 38.55 -21.76
C LYS A 263 2.57 38.42 -22.74
N GLN A 264 1.43 37.90 -22.31
CA GLN A 264 0.24 37.82 -23.17
C GLN A 264 -0.36 39.19 -23.48
N THR A 265 -0.40 40.10 -22.52
CA THR A 265 -0.89 41.46 -22.75
C THR A 265 0.08 42.25 -23.63
N ALA A 266 1.38 42.20 -23.32
CA ALA A 266 2.41 42.83 -24.14
C ALA A 266 2.40 42.28 -25.59
N ALA A 267 2.16 40.98 -25.77
CA ALA A 267 2.02 40.40 -27.09
C ALA A 267 0.76 40.84 -27.84
N ALA A 268 -0.34 41.11 -27.13
CA ALA A 268 -1.53 41.66 -27.74
C ALA A 268 -1.30 43.11 -28.21
N ASP A 269 -0.59 43.91 -27.42
CA ASP A 269 -0.27 45.31 -27.73
C ASP A 269 0.69 45.42 -28.93
N LEU A 270 1.75 44.60 -28.94
CA LEU A 270 2.74 44.56 -30.03
C LEU A 270 2.17 43.95 -31.32
N GLY A 271 1.16 43.07 -31.25
CA GLY A 271 0.57 42.43 -32.43
C GLY A 271 -0.14 43.40 -33.38
N ALA A 272 -0.46 44.62 -32.94
CA ALA A 272 -1.12 45.64 -33.75
C ALA A 272 -0.18 46.33 -34.76
N THR A 273 1.13 46.26 -34.56
CA THR A 273 2.14 46.91 -35.42
C THR A 273 2.93 45.84 -36.21
N GLU A 274 3.26 46.10 -37.48
CA GLU A 274 4.05 45.18 -38.30
C GLU A 274 5.44 44.88 -37.68
N GLU A 275 6.07 45.89 -37.08
CA GLU A 275 7.33 45.72 -36.34
C GLU A 275 7.16 44.84 -35.08
N GLY A 276 6.02 44.96 -34.40
CA GLY A 276 5.72 44.14 -33.22
C GLY A 276 5.42 42.69 -33.58
N LYS A 277 4.82 42.41 -34.74
CA LYS A 277 4.71 41.03 -35.27
C LYS A 277 6.09 40.39 -35.49
N ALA A 278 7.06 41.14 -36.02
CA ALA A 278 8.43 40.66 -36.18
C ALA A 278 9.12 40.40 -34.83
N GLN A 279 8.87 41.23 -33.82
CA GLN A 279 9.36 41.00 -32.45
C GLN A 279 8.74 39.75 -31.82
N LEU A 280 7.43 39.56 -31.96
CA LEU A 280 6.74 38.36 -31.48
C LEU A 280 7.24 37.08 -32.14
N GLN A 281 7.56 37.13 -33.44
CA GLN A 281 8.20 36.01 -34.10
C GLN A 281 9.58 35.73 -33.51
N LYS A 282 10.42 36.75 -33.30
CA LYS A 282 11.75 36.57 -32.67
C LYS A 282 11.64 35.95 -31.28
N GLU A 283 10.70 36.42 -30.45
CA GLU A 283 10.44 35.84 -29.13
C GLU A 283 9.93 34.40 -29.21
N ALA A 284 9.01 34.11 -30.14
CA ALA A 284 8.49 32.76 -30.36
C ALA A 284 9.60 31.79 -30.81
N TRP A 285 10.48 32.22 -31.72
CA TRP A 285 11.66 31.46 -32.15
C TRP A 285 12.64 31.27 -31.00
N GLY A 286 12.89 32.31 -30.18
CA GLY A 286 13.72 32.20 -28.98
C GLY A 286 13.18 31.19 -27.98
N ALA A 287 11.87 31.21 -27.72
CA ALA A 287 11.21 30.23 -26.85
C ALA A 287 11.23 28.81 -27.45
N ALA A 288 11.09 28.66 -28.76
CA ALA A 288 11.22 27.37 -29.45
C ALA A 288 12.65 26.80 -29.32
N LEU A 289 13.67 27.65 -29.49
CA LEU A 289 15.07 27.29 -29.30
C LEU A 289 15.37 26.88 -27.84
N GLN A 290 14.85 27.60 -26.85
CA GLN A 290 14.97 27.21 -25.44
C GLN A 290 14.32 25.84 -25.17
N ARG A 291 13.13 25.58 -25.73
CA ARG A 291 12.49 24.26 -25.62
C ARG A 291 13.32 23.17 -26.32
N ALA A 292 13.87 23.44 -27.50
CA ALA A 292 14.73 22.51 -28.23
C ALA A 292 16.04 22.21 -27.48
N LYS A 293 16.60 23.22 -26.80
CA LYS A 293 17.75 23.08 -25.88
C LYS A 293 17.43 22.22 -24.65
N GLY A 294 16.16 21.98 -24.36
CA GLY A 294 15.67 21.20 -23.22
C GLY A 294 15.27 22.04 -21.99
N ASP A 295 15.25 23.36 -22.12
CA ASP A 295 14.79 24.24 -21.05
C ASP A 295 13.26 24.18 -20.90
N LYS A 296 12.78 24.06 -19.66
CA LYS A 296 11.35 23.95 -19.35
C LYS A 296 10.70 25.32 -19.31
N VAL A 297 10.20 25.75 -20.46
CA VAL A 297 9.50 27.03 -20.64
C VAL A 297 8.04 26.94 -20.18
N PHE A 298 7.61 27.78 -19.24
CA PHE A 298 6.29 27.77 -18.61
C PHE A 298 5.50 29.06 -18.88
N ASP A 299 5.18 29.36 -20.13
CA ASP A 299 4.52 30.63 -20.51
C ASP A 299 2.97 30.54 -20.62
N ASP A 300 2.36 29.36 -20.41
CA ASP A 300 0.92 29.18 -20.56
C ASP A 300 0.13 29.50 -19.27
N PRO A 301 -0.64 30.60 -19.18
CA PRO A 301 -1.34 30.97 -17.95
C PRO A 301 -2.46 29.99 -17.60
N ARG A 302 -3.10 29.37 -18.60
CA ARG A 302 -4.14 28.35 -18.39
C ARG A 302 -3.58 27.10 -17.70
N LEU A 303 -2.38 26.65 -18.10
CA LEU A 303 -1.74 25.47 -17.52
C LEU A 303 -1.20 25.78 -16.12
N LEU A 304 -0.66 26.98 -15.90
CA LEU A 304 -0.21 27.43 -14.57
C LEU A 304 -1.39 27.49 -13.58
N LYS A 305 -2.54 28.06 -13.98
CA LYS A 305 -3.79 28.04 -13.18
C LYS A 305 -4.23 26.61 -12.84
N LYS A 306 -4.21 25.69 -13.81
CA LYS A 306 -4.55 24.27 -13.58
C LYS A 306 -3.56 23.60 -12.62
N SER A 307 -2.26 23.87 -12.75
CA SER A 307 -1.25 23.34 -11.84
C SER A 307 -1.47 23.85 -10.41
N MET A 308 -1.76 25.14 -10.22
CA MET A 308 -2.03 25.70 -8.90
C MET A 308 -3.27 25.05 -8.26
N LYS A 309 -4.35 24.85 -9.02
CA LYS A 309 -5.55 24.14 -8.52
C LYS A 309 -5.25 22.71 -8.10
N LYS A 310 -4.43 21.97 -8.87
CA LYS A 310 -3.99 20.61 -8.51
C LYS A 310 -3.18 20.63 -7.21
N GLU A 311 -2.25 21.56 -7.07
CA GLU A 311 -1.46 21.71 -5.84
C GLU A 311 -2.31 22.06 -4.63
N ALA A 312 -3.24 23.00 -4.76
CA ALA A 312 -4.17 23.36 -3.70
C ALA A 312 -5.00 22.14 -3.26
N LYS A 313 -5.54 21.35 -4.20
CA LYS A 313 -6.27 20.11 -3.91
C LYS A 313 -5.39 19.09 -3.18
N MET A 314 -4.14 18.93 -3.60
CA MET A 314 -3.20 18.02 -2.94
C MET A 314 -2.82 18.49 -1.54
N LYS A 315 -2.61 19.79 -1.34
CA LYS A 315 -2.38 20.39 -0.02
C LYS A 315 -3.58 20.21 0.89
N ALA A 316 -4.80 20.44 0.40
CA ALA A 316 -6.03 20.22 1.16
C ALA A 316 -6.19 18.75 1.60
N LYS A 317 -5.94 17.78 0.69
CA LYS A 317 -5.94 16.35 1.04
C LYS A 317 -4.90 16.02 2.12
N LYS A 318 -3.68 16.53 1.96
CA LYS A 318 -2.61 16.33 2.96
C LYS A 318 -2.97 16.95 4.31
N ALA A 319 -3.57 18.14 4.31
CA ALA A 319 -4.04 18.82 5.52
C ALA A 319 -5.14 18.01 6.22
N ALA A 320 -6.14 17.50 5.48
CA ALA A 320 -7.18 16.66 6.05
C ALA A 320 -6.60 15.39 6.71
N VAL A 321 -5.71 14.68 6.00
CA VAL A 321 -5.04 13.48 6.55
C VAL A 321 -4.23 13.82 7.80
N TRP A 322 -3.55 14.97 7.83
CA TRP A 322 -2.84 15.44 9.01
C TRP A 322 -3.77 15.71 10.19
N GLN A 323 -4.89 16.40 9.94
CA GLN A 323 -5.91 16.64 10.95
C GLN A 323 -6.51 15.35 11.50
N ASP A 324 -6.76 14.35 10.64
CA ASP A 324 -7.26 13.05 11.07
C ASP A 324 -6.25 12.32 11.97
N ARG A 325 -4.95 12.41 11.66
CA ARG A 325 -3.88 11.87 12.52
C ARG A 325 -3.86 12.56 13.88
N LEU A 326 -3.96 13.90 13.92
CA LEU A 326 -4.00 14.65 15.17
C LEU A 326 -5.24 14.27 16.01
N LYS A 327 -6.41 14.15 15.37
CA LYS A 327 -7.64 13.70 16.04
C LYS A 327 -7.49 12.29 16.60
N HIS A 328 -6.94 11.36 15.82
CA HIS A 328 -6.70 10.00 16.28
C HIS A 328 -5.76 9.97 17.48
N GLN A 329 -4.66 10.71 17.43
CA GLN A 329 -3.72 10.83 18.55
C GLN A 329 -4.40 11.40 19.80
N ALA A 330 -5.20 12.45 19.66
CA ALA A 330 -5.96 13.04 20.76
C ALA A 330 -6.99 12.07 21.34
N GLN A 331 -7.69 11.31 20.48
CA GLN A 331 -8.63 10.27 20.91
C GLN A 331 -7.94 9.14 21.67
N GLU A 332 -6.79 8.66 21.20
CA GLU A 332 -6.00 7.63 21.90
C GLU A 332 -5.51 8.14 23.26
N GLN A 333 -5.04 9.38 23.34
CA GLN A 333 -4.64 10.01 24.60
C GLN A 333 -5.83 10.10 25.56
N LYS A 334 -6.99 10.59 25.09
CA LYS A 334 -8.22 10.67 25.90
C LYS A 334 -8.69 9.28 26.34
N ALA A 335 -8.66 8.28 25.47
CA ALA A 335 -9.04 6.91 25.81
C ALA A 335 -8.11 6.30 26.88
N LYS A 336 -6.80 6.53 26.79
CA LYS A 336 -5.83 6.11 27.81
C LYS A 336 -6.08 6.81 29.14
N GLN A 337 -6.37 8.12 29.12
CA GLN A 337 -6.70 8.88 30.32
C GLN A 337 -8.02 8.40 30.94
N GLN A 338 -9.05 8.13 30.13
CA GLN A 338 -10.34 7.62 30.61
C GLN A 338 -10.17 6.26 31.28
N LYS A 339 -9.45 5.32 30.64
CA LYS A 339 -9.13 4.02 31.25
C LYS A 339 -8.43 4.16 32.61
N ARG A 340 -7.54 5.15 32.75
CA ARG A 340 -6.89 5.44 34.05
C ARG A 340 -7.88 5.96 35.08
N LYS A 341 -8.79 6.87 34.69
CA LYS A 341 -9.85 7.38 35.57
C LYS A 341 -10.77 6.24 36.01
N ASP A 342 -11.27 5.43 35.08
CA ASP A 342 -12.14 4.29 35.39
C ASP A 342 -11.43 3.29 36.33
N ASN A 343 -10.14 3.02 36.13
CA ASN A 343 -9.35 2.16 37.02
C ASN A 343 -9.12 2.78 38.42
N ILE A 344 -9.04 4.11 38.53
CA ILE A 344 -8.97 4.79 39.82
C ILE A 344 -10.33 4.75 40.51
N ASP A 345 -11.42 5.03 39.78
CA ASP A 345 -12.78 5.05 40.31
C ASP A 345 -13.22 3.66 40.79
N THR A 346 -12.89 2.61 40.04
CA THR A 346 -13.12 1.22 40.47
C THR A 346 -12.35 0.89 41.77
N ARG A 347 -11.10 1.34 41.91
CA ARG A 347 -10.33 1.18 43.17
C ARG A 347 -10.93 1.98 44.32
N VAL A 348 -11.42 3.19 44.07
CA VAL A 348 -12.08 4.03 45.07
C VAL A 348 -13.39 3.39 45.52
N LYS A 349 -14.24 2.96 44.57
CA LYS A 349 -15.50 2.24 44.85
C LYS A 349 -15.25 0.96 45.64
N ALA A 350 -14.29 0.13 45.23
CA ALA A 350 -13.94 -1.09 45.98
C ALA A 350 -13.50 -0.81 47.42
N LYS A 351 -12.77 0.30 47.68
CA LYS A 351 -12.44 0.73 49.04
C LYS A 351 -13.67 1.18 49.83
N GLN A 352 -14.59 1.91 49.20
CA GLN A 352 -15.85 2.34 49.82
C GLN A 352 -16.74 1.13 50.13
N ASP A 353 -16.87 0.17 49.22
CA ASP A 353 -17.67 -1.04 49.40
C ASP A 353 -17.07 -1.94 50.48
N ARG A 354 -15.73 -2.10 50.54
CA ARG A 354 -15.08 -2.79 51.67
C ARG A 354 -15.38 -2.10 53.01
N ARG A 355 -15.47 -0.77 53.05
CA ARG A 355 -15.87 -0.02 54.26
C ARG A 355 -17.36 -0.21 54.59
N LYS A 356 -18.24 -0.30 53.58
CA LYS A 356 -19.67 -0.61 53.77
C LYS A 356 -19.86 -2.03 54.29
N GLN A 357 -19.27 -3.02 53.62
CA GLN A 357 -19.30 -4.43 54.04
C GLN A 357 -18.77 -4.62 55.46
N LYS A 358 -17.69 -3.93 55.87
CA LYS A 358 -17.22 -3.98 57.27
C LYS A 358 -18.25 -3.42 58.26
N ARG A 359 -18.95 -2.34 57.90
CA ARG A 359 -20.01 -1.75 58.74
C ARG A 359 -21.23 -2.67 58.81
N GLU A 360 -21.67 -3.20 57.69
CA GLU A 360 -22.77 -4.16 57.58
C GLU A 360 -22.45 -5.45 58.34
N ASN A 361 -21.26 -6.02 58.18
CA ASN A 361 -20.84 -7.20 58.93
C ASN A 361 -20.73 -6.92 60.44
N LYS A 362 -20.31 -5.71 60.85
CA LYS A 362 -20.34 -5.33 62.28
C LYS A 362 -21.76 -5.19 62.81
N LEU A 363 -22.69 -4.69 61.99
CA LEU A 363 -24.11 -4.57 62.33
C LEU A 363 -24.82 -5.93 62.36
N LEU A 364 -24.45 -6.85 61.47
CA LEU A 364 -25.05 -8.19 61.31
C LEU A 364 -24.37 -9.27 62.17
N ARG A 365 -23.19 -9.00 62.75
CA ARG A 365 -22.49 -9.92 63.64
C ARG A 365 -23.25 -10.03 64.95
N ALA A 366 -23.86 -11.20 65.18
CA ALA A 366 -24.48 -11.54 66.45
C ALA A 366 -23.45 -11.35 67.57
N GLY A 367 -23.77 -10.49 68.53
CA GLY A 367 -22.97 -10.35 69.75
C GLY A 367 -23.09 -11.60 70.64
N PHE A 368 -22.45 -11.54 71.81
CA PHE A 368 -22.46 -12.59 72.83
C PHE A 368 -23.89 -12.98 73.29
N GLU A 369 -24.88 -12.10 73.12
CA GLU A 369 -26.30 -12.35 73.45
C GLU A 369 -27.17 -12.83 72.26
N GLY A 370 -26.59 -13.08 71.09
CA GLY A 370 -27.37 -13.38 69.88
C GLY A 370 -28.03 -12.15 69.25
N ARG A 371 -28.68 -12.35 68.10
CA ARG A 371 -29.25 -11.29 67.26
C ARG A 371 -30.58 -10.81 67.87
N LYS A 372 -30.57 -9.71 68.65
CA LYS A 372 -31.80 -9.06 69.16
C LYS A 372 -32.65 -8.54 68.00
N ALA A 373 -33.67 -9.31 67.62
CA ALA A 373 -34.74 -8.87 66.75
C ALA A 373 -35.73 -8.06 67.60
N GLY A 374 -35.69 -6.71 67.53
CA GLY A 374 -36.84 -5.92 67.99
C GLY A 374 -36.58 -4.67 68.82
N PHE A 375 -35.67 -3.76 68.45
CA PHE A 375 -35.63 -2.43 69.09
C PHE A 375 -35.88 -1.23 68.15
N ILE A 376 -36.12 -1.44 66.86
CA ILE A 376 -36.53 -0.34 65.97
C ILE A 376 -37.91 -0.66 65.41
N ALA A 377 -38.93 -0.39 66.23
CA ALA A 377 -40.28 -0.20 65.73
C ALA A 377 -40.29 1.10 64.91
N THR A 378 -40.49 0.98 63.59
CA THR A 378 -40.86 2.10 62.74
C THR A 378 -42.28 2.54 63.11
N PRO A 379 -42.54 3.81 63.49
CA PRO A 379 -43.89 4.26 63.78
C PRO A 379 -44.77 4.21 62.53
N GLY A 380 -46.03 3.81 62.73
CA GLY A 380 -46.92 3.27 61.72
C GLY A 380 -47.23 4.18 60.52
N LYS A 381 -47.23 3.56 59.34
CA LYS A 381 -47.96 4.06 58.18
C LYS A 381 -49.38 3.52 58.26
N ALA A 382 -50.31 4.38 58.67
CA ALA A 382 -51.73 4.10 58.78
C ALA A 382 -52.28 3.49 57.47
N ALA A 383 -52.96 2.36 57.60
CA ALA A 383 -53.76 1.77 56.55
C ALA A 383 -54.96 2.68 56.27
N ALA A 384 -55.05 3.19 55.05
CA ALA A 384 -56.25 3.86 54.55
C ALA A 384 -57.33 2.79 54.33
N ALA A 385 -58.32 2.78 55.22
CA ALA A 385 -59.58 2.09 55.02
C ALA A 385 -60.36 2.81 53.92
N GLY A 386 -60.50 2.16 52.77
CA GLY A 386 -61.47 2.51 51.72
C GLY A 386 -62.40 1.32 51.55
N GLY A 387 -63.48 1.28 52.34
CA GLY A 387 -64.54 0.30 52.22
C GLY A 387 -65.50 0.71 51.10
N SER A 388 -65.70 -0.19 50.14
CA SER A 388 -66.90 -0.24 49.30
C SER A 388 -67.88 -1.23 49.92
N THR A 389 -69.07 -0.76 50.27
CA THR A 389 -70.38 -1.42 50.07
C THR A 389 -71.43 -0.36 50.25
#